data_AF-A0A7C1CNL1-F1
#
_entry.id   AF-A0A7C1CNL1-F1
#
_cell.length_a   1.000
_cell.length_b   1.000
_cell.length_c   1.000
_cell.angle_alpha   90.00
_cell.angle_beta   90.00
_cell.angle_gamma   90.00
#
_symmetry.space_group_name_H-M   'P 1'
#
loop_
_entity.id
_entity.type
_entity.pdbx_description
1 polymer ?
#
loop_
_entity_poly.entity_id
_entity_poly.type
_entity_poly.pdbx_seq_one_letter_code
_entity_poly.pdbx_strand_id
1 'polypeptide(L)'
;MNIQFTLSPEERNLILQRVDGLGEETRTYLRLGVVGRDGLLFEMPKYEFVYFLDSLEYAATNTDDRELMNIFTQLYALVEEEGIDNLEFLDDEDFLDDEENVLDPKIEEEFIRLLQERRPETFEEAFSILKEFVAERALLPKRDFDGLSLEQLYRMLNTPWDDPDSAIMLREDVSSELLSNNTMLHNARLLLNKIQETGHDKATAKGNLNQKLVKALRPHLKGTYLAQSRYDDYKKVWREGDLRPLIILRALLLEGRYLRKAKGFFKVTQKGKRLLAPEKDGALLADLFHTYFRKYNIAYADRLPPCETIQYSIPYSLLMIKRYATEWIALEDLSELIFPPFVEEQIRMENSEFYFTFLARIRVLEPLREFGLLESNEDEEDDETFGFLSDRSRLRITPLFDALIEFRL
;
A
#
# COMPACT_ATOMS: atom_id res chain seq x y z
N MET A 1 -24.28 -12.74 5.62
CA MET A 1 -24.99 -13.73 6.46
C MET A 1 -24.28 -13.83 7.81
N ASN A 2 -25.00 -13.93 8.93
CA ASN A 2 -24.38 -14.06 10.26
C ASN A 2 -24.39 -15.52 10.73
N ILE A 3 -23.32 -15.94 11.40
CA ILE A 3 -23.17 -17.25 12.04
C ILE A 3 -23.46 -17.10 13.53
N GLN A 4 -24.32 -17.96 14.05
CA GLN A 4 -24.59 -18.07 15.48
C GLN A 4 -23.84 -19.25 16.06
N PHE A 5 -23.12 -19.02 17.16
CA PHE A 5 -22.35 -20.06 17.83
C PHE A 5 -22.30 -19.84 19.34
N THR A 6 -21.99 -20.89 20.09
CA THR A 6 -21.93 -20.83 21.54
C THR A 6 -20.53 -21.15 22.06
N LEU A 7 -20.11 -20.42 23.09
CA LEU A 7 -18.91 -20.73 23.87
C LEU A 7 -19.24 -20.65 25.37
N SER A 8 -18.59 -21.48 26.18
CA SER A 8 -18.56 -21.25 27.62
C SER A 8 -17.81 -19.95 27.96
N PRO A 9 -18.09 -19.32 29.11
CA PRO A 9 -17.30 -18.19 29.59
C PRO A 9 -15.81 -18.47 29.67
N GLU A 10 -15.43 -19.71 30.04
CA GLU A 10 -14.06 -20.17 30.14
C GLU A 10 -13.37 -20.22 28.78
N GLU A 11 -14.00 -20.83 27.76
CA GLU A 11 -13.48 -20.91 26.39
C GLU A 11 -13.33 -19.52 25.76
N ARG A 12 -14.34 -18.66 25.91
CA ARG A 12 -14.26 -17.28 25.40
C ARG A 12 -13.11 -16.50 26.03
N ASN A 13 -12.90 -16.64 27.34
CA ASN A 13 -11.80 -15.96 28.02
C ASN A 13 -10.43 -16.56 27.64
N LEU A 14 -10.35 -17.87 27.41
CA LEU A 14 -9.16 -18.55 26.92
C LEU A 14 -8.73 -17.99 25.56
N ILE A 15 -9.68 -17.89 24.62
CA ILE A 15 -9.49 -17.35 23.27
C ILE A 15 -8.98 -15.91 23.33
N LEU A 16 -9.66 -15.03 24.08
CA LEU A 16 -9.28 -13.62 24.19
C LEU A 16 -7.89 -13.40 24.80
N GLN A 17 -7.41 -14.34 25.63
CA GLN A 17 -6.11 -14.28 26.30
C GLN A 17 -4.97 -14.90 25.49
N ARG A 18 -5.23 -15.98 24.74
CA ARG A 18 -4.18 -16.80 24.11
C ARG A 18 -4.07 -16.64 22.60
N VAL A 19 -5.07 -16.05 21.94
CA VAL A 19 -5.05 -15.81 20.49
C VAL A 19 -4.65 -14.35 20.22
N ASP A 20 -3.35 -14.14 20.01
CA ASP A 20 -2.77 -12.81 19.78
C ASP A 20 -3.19 -12.18 18.43
N GLY A 21 -3.58 -13.01 17.45
CA GLY A 21 -3.96 -12.60 16.09
C GLY A 21 -5.40 -12.10 15.90
N LEU A 22 -6.23 -12.10 16.95
CA LEU A 22 -7.61 -11.64 16.86
C LEU A 22 -7.68 -10.14 16.58
N GLY A 23 -8.41 -9.77 15.52
CA GLY A 23 -8.76 -8.39 15.22
C GLY A 23 -9.63 -7.78 16.32
N GLU A 24 -9.64 -6.44 16.42
CA GLU A 24 -10.46 -5.73 17.41
C GLU A 24 -11.97 -5.94 17.19
N GLU A 25 -12.38 -6.16 15.93
CA GLU A 25 -13.75 -6.49 15.57
C GLU A 25 -14.15 -7.87 16.14
N THR A 26 -13.38 -8.92 15.86
CA THR A 26 -13.55 -10.26 16.45
C THR A 26 -13.61 -10.21 17.98
N ARG A 27 -12.69 -9.47 18.61
CA ARG A 27 -12.64 -9.31 20.07
C ARG A 27 -13.89 -8.63 20.61
N THR A 28 -14.48 -7.70 19.86
CA THR A 28 -15.70 -7.01 20.23
C THR A 28 -16.88 -7.97 20.20
N TYR A 29 -17.04 -8.75 19.13
CA TYR A 29 -18.07 -9.80 19.07
C TYR A 29 -17.94 -10.80 20.23
N LEU A 30 -16.74 -11.28 20.52
CA LEU A 30 -16.47 -12.21 21.63
C LEU A 30 -16.69 -11.60 23.03
N ARG A 31 -16.72 -10.27 23.16
CA ARG A 31 -17.06 -9.58 24.42
C ARG A 31 -18.57 -9.37 24.59
N LEU A 32 -19.31 -9.28 23.49
CA LEU A 32 -20.74 -8.93 23.45
C LEU A 32 -21.70 -10.14 23.49
N GLY A 33 -21.18 -11.35 23.71
CA GLY A 33 -21.99 -12.55 23.82
C GLY A 33 -23.13 -12.44 24.85
N VAL A 34 -24.30 -12.92 24.46
CA VAL A 34 -25.52 -12.90 25.28
C VAL A 34 -25.63 -14.20 26.07
N VAL A 35 -26.06 -14.13 27.33
CA VAL A 35 -26.22 -15.33 28.18
C VAL A 35 -27.38 -16.19 27.65
N GLY A 36 -27.07 -17.39 27.16
CA GLY A 36 -28.01 -18.41 26.72
C GLY A 36 -28.16 -19.56 27.73
N ARG A 37 -28.95 -20.58 27.38
CA ARG A 37 -29.16 -21.77 28.25
C ARG A 37 -27.91 -22.65 28.40
N ASP A 38 -27.08 -22.71 27.36
CA ASP A 38 -25.96 -23.65 27.25
C ASP A 38 -24.59 -22.96 27.16
N GLY A 39 -24.53 -21.65 27.41
CA GLY A 39 -23.30 -20.84 27.32
C GLY A 39 -23.56 -19.40 26.92
N LEU A 40 -22.52 -18.70 26.48
CA LEU A 40 -22.64 -17.40 25.82
C LEU A 40 -22.95 -17.64 24.33
N LEU A 41 -24.04 -17.06 23.85
CA LEU A 41 -24.43 -17.04 22.44
C LEU A 41 -23.81 -15.83 21.75
N PHE A 42 -23.17 -16.07 20.63
CA PHE A 42 -22.56 -15.07 19.77
C PHE A 42 -23.22 -15.08 18.40
N GLU A 43 -23.30 -13.92 17.79
CA GLU A 43 -23.69 -13.75 16.40
C GLU A 43 -22.65 -12.86 15.73
N MET A 44 -22.05 -13.36 14.64
CA MET A 44 -20.92 -12.73 13.96
C MET A 44 -21.09 -12.86 12.45
N PRO A 45 -20.72 -11.85 11.64
CA PRO A 45 -20.72 -12.00 10.18
C PRO A 45 -19.89 -13.20 9.72
N LYS A 46 -20.34 -13.90 8.66
CA LYS A 46 -19.69 -15.13 8.17
C LYS A 46 -18.21 -14.94 7.87
N TYR A 47 -17.82 -13.85 7.20
CA TYR A 47 -16.41 -13.55 6.89
C TYR A 47 -15.57 -13.39 8.17
N GLU A 48 -16.12 -12.70 9.18
CA GLU A 48 -15.45 -12.46 10.45
C GLU A 48 -15.35 -13.76 11.27
N PHE A 49 -16.34 -14.65 11.15
CA PHE A 49 -16.32 -15.98 11.77
C PHE A 49 -15.26 -16.89 11.15
N VAL A 50 -15.05 -16.82 9.83
CA VAL A 50 -13.96 -17.56 9.17
C VAL A 50 -12.60 -17.01 9.58
N TYR A 51 -12.40 -15.69 9.56
CA TYR A 51 -11.16 -15.06 10.04
C TYR A 51 -10.86 -15.41 11.51
N PHE A 52 -11.91 -15.48 12.34
CA PHE A 52 -11.81 -15.94 13.72
C PHE A 52 -11.32 -17.40 13.82
N LEU A 53 -11.88 -18.31 13.01
CA LEU A 53 -11.47 -19.71 12.97
C LEU A 53 -10.01 -19.87 12.53
N ASP A 54 -9.57 -19.14 11.50
CA ASP A 54 -8.18 -19.18 11.02
C ASP A 54 -7.20 -18.67 12.08
N SER A 55 -7.55 -17.56 12.74
CA SER A 55 -6.76 -17.01 13.84
C SER A 55 -6.64 -17.99 15.00
N LEU A 56 -7.72 -18.72 15.28
CA LEU A 56 -7.79 -19.73 16.34
C LEU A 56 -6.99 -20.99 15.96
N GLU A 57 -7.11 -21.49 14.73
CA GLU A 57 -6.36 -22.64 14.21
C GLU A 57 -4.86 -22.34 14.20
N TYR A 58 -4.48 -21.16 13.69
CA TYR A 58 -3.10 -20.71 13.65
C TYR A 58 -2.50 -20.63 15.06
N ALA A 59 -3.25 -20.09 16.02
CA ALA A 59 -2.80 -20.04 17.41
C ALA A 59 -2.68 -21.44 18.03
N ALA A 60 -3.69 -22.30 17.86
CA ALA A 60 -3.70 -23.66 18.38
C ALA A 60 -2.52 -24.49 17.84
N THR A 61 -2.29 -24.43 16.53
CA THR A 61 -1.24 -25.19 15.84
C THR A 61 0.16 -24.70 16.19
N ASN A 62 0.39 -23.39 16.24
CA ASN A 62 1.71 -22.85 16.55
C ASN A 62 2.11 -22.97 18.02
N THR A 63 1.14 -23.10 18.92
CA THR A 63 1.39 -23.22 20.36
C THR A 63 1.22 -24.65 20.89
N ASP A 64 0.79 -25.60 20.04
CA ASP A 64 0.41 -26.97 20.42
C ASP A 64 -0.62 -26.98 21.58
N ASP A 65 -1.51 -25.97 21.60
CA ASP A 65 -2.54 -25.79 22.62
C ASP A 65 -3.79 -26.62 22.29
N ARG A 66 -3.90 -27.77 22.96
CA ARG A 66 -5.00 -28.72 22.78
C ARG A 66 -6.36 -28.18 23.19
N GLU A 67 -6.42 -27.23 24.13
CA GLU A 67 -7.69 -26.62 24.53
C GLU A 67 -8.21 -25.72 23.39
N LEU A 68 -7.33 -24.91 22.79
CA LEU A 68 -7.69 -24.09 21.62
C LEU A 68 -8.06 -24.97 20.41
N MET A 69 -7.34 -26.07 20.18
CA MET A 69 -7.64 -26.98 19.07
C MET A 69 -9.00 -27.67 19.22
N ASN A 70 -9.41 -28.01 20.46
CA ASN A 70 -10.73 -28.57 20.72
C ASN A 70 -11.83 -27.54 20.44
N ILE A 71 -11.63 -26.27 20.86
CA ILE A 71 -12.59 -25.19 20.58
C ILE A 71 -12.68 -24.94 19.07
N PHE A 72 -11.54 -24.90 18.36
CA PHE A 72 -11.52 -24.81 16.90
C PHE A 72 -12.31 -25.95 16.26
N THR A 73 -12.05 -27.20 16.65
CA THR A 73 -12.74 -28.37 16.07
C THR A 73 -14.26 -28.30 16.29
N GLN A 74 -14.69 -27.86 17.47
CA GLN A 74 -16.11 -27.67 17.79
C GLN A 74 -16.75 -26.59 16.90
N LEU A 75 -16.09 -25.44 16.74
CA LEU A 75 -16.62 -24.33 15.94
C LEU A 75 -16.53 -24.62 14.44
N TYR A 76 -15.50 -25.35 14.00
CA TYR A 76 -15.33 -25.77 12.62
C TYR A 76 -16.42 -26.75 12.19
N ALA A 77 -16.96 -27.59 13.09
CA ALA A 77 -18.12 -28.42 12.76
C ALA A 77 -19.37 -27.61 12.33
N LEU A 78 -19.48 -26.36 12.77
CA LEU A 78 -20.55 -25.45 12.33
C LEU A 78 -20.36 -25.00 10.87
N VAL A 79 -19.13 -25.05 10.35
CA VAL A 79 -18.80 -24.76 8.94
C VAL A 79 -19.42 -25.83 8.04
N GLU A 80 -19.28 -27.11 8.41
CA GLU A 80 -19.86 -28.23 7.67
C GLU A 80 -21.41 -28.22 7.75
N GLU A 81 -21.99 -27.94 8.92
CA GLU A 81 -23.45 -27.94 9.13
C GLU A 81 -24.18 -26.79 8.42
N GLU A 82 -23.57 -25.60 8.34
CA GLU A 82 -24.12 -24.43 7.65
C GLU A 82 -23.76 -24.39 6.14
N GLY A 83 -23.14 -25.45 5.61
CA GLY A 83 -22.75 -25.54 4.20
C GLY A 83 -21.69 -24.52 3.79
N ILE A 84 -20.76 -24.22 4.70
CA ILE A 84 -19.66 -23.27 4.52
C ILE A 84 -18.42 -23.95 3.86
N ASP A 85 -18.44 -25.28 3.69
CA ASP A 85 -17.39 -26.15 3.11
C ASP A 85 -16.95 -25.85 1.67
N ASN A 86 -17.50 -24.83 1.00
CA ASN A 86 -17.04 -24.38 -0.32
C ASN A 86 -15.95 -23.29 -0.26
N LEU A 87 -15.32 -23.06 0.90
CA LEU A 87 -14.11 -22.24 0.96
C LEU A 87 -12.90 -23.12 0.66
N GLU A 88 -12.64 -23.32 -0.64
CA GLU A 88 -11.31 -23.70 -1.10
C GLU A 88 -10.32 -22.67 -0.54
N PHE A 89 -9.23 -23.19 0.01
CA PHE A 89 -8.10 -22.42 0.49
C PHE A 89 -7.62 -21.47 -0.60
N LEU A 90 -7.52 -20.17 -0.28
CA LEU A 90 -6.83 -19.17 -1.09
C LEU A 90 -5.31 -19.42 -1.08
N ASP A 91 -4.90 -20.53 -1.69
CA ASP A 91 -3.63 -20.65 -2.39
C ASP A 91 -3.78 -19.85 -3.70
N ASP A 92 -3.13 -18.69 -3.77
CA ASP A 92 -2.62 -18.00 -4.98
C ASP A 92 -3.48 -17.84 -6.27
N GLU A 93 -4.79 -18.16 -6.32
CA GLU A 93 -5.61 -17.95 -7.54
C GLU A 93 -7.03 -17.30 -7.38
N ASP A 94 -7.69 -17.19 -6.21
CA ASP A 94 -9.05 -16.57 -6.14
C ASP A 94 -9.08 -15.07 -5.81
N PHE A 95 -8.48 -14.26 -6.69
CA PHE A 95 -8.77 -12.81 -6.79
C PHE A 95 -10.10 -12.52 -7.51
N LEU A 96 -11.03 -13.47 -7.54
CA LEU A 96 -12.32 -13.37 -8.23
C LEU A 96 -13.41 -14.08 -7.42
N ASP A 97 -13.81 -13.49 -6.29
CA ASP A 97 -15.23 -13.43 -5.87
C ASP A 97 -15.34 -12.59 -4.59
N ASP A 98 -15.17 -11.28 -4.74
CA ASP A 98 -15.87 -10.33 -3.87
C ASP A 98 -17.34 -10.31 -4.31
N GLU A 99 -18.27 -10.58 -3.38
CA GLU A 99 -19.64 -10.07 -3.45
C GLU A 99 -19.61 -8.53 -3.33
N GLU A 100 -19.02 -7.87 -4.32
CA GLU A 100 -19.24 -6.46 -4.63
C GLU A 100 -18.96 -6.12 -6.10
N ASN A 101 -19.02 -7.10 -7.00
CA ASN A 101 -19.33 -6.85 -8.41
C ASN A 101 -20.84 -6.84 -8.65
N VAL A 102 -21.57 -6.06 -7.83
CA VAL A 102 -22.91 -5.64 -8.25
C VAL A 102 -22.68 -4.60 -9.33
N LEU A 103 -22.73 -5.05 -10.59
CA LEU A 103 -23.05 -4.20 -11.72
C LEU A 103 -24.12 -3.21 -11.21
N ASP A 104 -23.87 -1.90 -11.24
CA ASP A 104 -24.86 -0.86 -10.87
C ASP A 104 -26.24 -1.41 -11.21
N PRO A 105 -27.19 -1.61 -10.27
CA PRO A 105 -28.39 -2.42 -10.49
C PRO A 105 -29.17 -2.03 -11.76
N LYS A 106 -29.01 -0.77 -12.21
CA LYS A 106 -29.53 -0.30 -13.49
C LYS A 106 -28.85 -0.91 -14.72
N ILE A 107 -27.53 -1.11 -14.68
CA ILE A 107 -26.75 -1.81 -15.71
C ILE A 107 -27.12 -3.28 -15.75
N GLU A 108 -27.30 -3.92 -14.60
CA GLU A 108 -27.76 -5.32 -14.54
C GLU A 108 -29.15 -5.45 -15.17
N GLU A 109 -30.09 -4.60 -14.77
CA GLU A 109 -31.44 -4.55 -15.35
C GLU A 109 -31.42 -4.28 -16.87
N GLU A 110 -30.50 -3.44 -17.35
CA GLU A 110 -30.38 -3.13 -18.77
C GLU A 110 -29.76 -4.27 -19.57
N PHE A 111 -28.76 -4.97 -19.03
CA PHE A 111 -28.20 -6.16 -19.66
C PHE A 111 -29.23 -7.29 -19.72
N ILE A 112 -29.96 -7.52 -18.62
CA ILE A 112 -31.06 -8.49 -18.56
C ILE A 112 -32.13 -8.14 -19.60
N ARG A 113 -32.46 -6.86 -19.77
CA ARG A 113 -33.41 -6.42 -20.81
C ARG A 113 -32.88 -6.71 -22.21
N LEU A 114 -31.60 -6.43 -22.48
CA LEU A 114 -30.99 -6.71 -23.78
C LEU A 114 -31.00 -8.21 -24.10
N LEU A 115 -30.71 -9.07 -23.12
CA LEU A 115 -30.82 -10.53 -23.28
C LEU A 115 -32.27 -10.97 -23.56
N GLN A 116 -33.26 -10.36 -22.90
CA GLN A 116 -34.68 -10.65 -23.13
C GLN A 116 -35.17 -10.19 -24.51
N GLU A 117 -34.61 -9.11 -25.05
CA GLU A 117 -34.92 -8.59 -26.38
C GLU A 117 -34.26 -9.40 -27.50
N ARG A 118 -32.96 -9.71 -27.34
CA ARG A 118 -32.16 -10.41 -28.36
C ARG A 118 -32.39 -11.93 -28.36
N ARG A 119 -32.80 -12.50 -27.22
CA ARG A 119 -33.13 -13.93 -27.02
C ARG A 119 -32.08 -14.88 -27.62
N PRO A 120 -30.81 -14.84 -27.14
CA PRO A 120 -29.80 -15.77 -27.62
C PRO A 120 -30.22 -17.21 -27.36
N GLU A 121 -30.02 -18.10 -28.34
CA GLU A 121 -30.35 -19.52 -28.23
C GLU A 121 -29.17 -20.36 -27.72
N THR A 122 -27.96 -19.77 -27.71
CA THR A 122 -26.72 -20.41 -27.27
C THR A 122 -25.93 -19.53 -26.31
N PHE A 123 -25.05 -20.15 -25.52
CA PHE A 123 -24.12 -19.45 -24.64
C PHE A 123 -23.16 -18.54 -25.42
N GLU A 124 -22.70 -18.97 -26.60
CA GLU A 124 -21.78 -18.19 -27.44
C GLU A 124 -22.44 -16.92 -27.98
N GLU A 125 -23.72 -16.98 -28.34
CA GLU A 125 -24.51 -15.80 -28.69
C GLU A 125 -24.71 -14.87 -27.48
N ALA A 126 -25.05 -15.42 -26.31
CA ALA A 126 -25.20 -14.62 -25.08
C ALA A 126 -23.88 -13.93 -24.69
N PHE A 127 -22.75 -14.62 -24.84
CA PHE A 127 -21.42 -14.07 -24.57
C PHE A 127 -20.98 -13.02 -25.60
N SER A 128 -21.37 -13.17 -26.87
CA SER A 128 -21.17 -12.13 -27.88
C SER A 128 -21.98 -10.87 -27.57
N ILE A 129 -23.23 -11.02 -27.12
CA ILE A 129 -24.07 -9.90 -26.67
C ILE A 129 -23.46 -9.21 -25.45
N LEU A 130 -22.90 -9.96 -24.49
CA LEU A 130 -22.18 -9.39 -23.36
C LEU A 130 -20.96 -8.57 -23.82
N LYS A 131 -20.17 -9.09 -24.74
CA LYS A 131 -19.00 -8.38 -25.30
C LYS A 131 -19.41 -7.08 -26.00
N GLU A 132 -20.47 -7.10 -26.80
CA GLU A 132 -21.02 -5.91 -27.45
C GLU A 132 -21.54 -4.91 -26.42
N PHE A 133 -22.31 -5.37 -25.42
CA PHE A 133 -22.86 -4.55 -24.35
C PHE A 133 -21.78 -3.84 -23.53
N VAL A 134 -20.69 -4.55 -23.20
CA VAL A 134 -19.53 -3.98 -22.49
C VAL A 134 -18.77 -2.99 -23.39
N ALA A 135 -18.58 -3.32 -24.67
CA ALA A 135 -17.87 -2.46 -25.63
C ALA A 135 -18.64 -1.15 -25.92
N GLU A 136 -19.97 -1.19 -26.10
CA GLU A 136 -20.79 0.00 -26.28
C GLU A 136 -20.79 0.90 -25.05
N ARG A 137 -20.74 0.32 -23.85
CA ARG A 137 -20.68 1.07 -22.58
C ARG A 137 -19.32 1.64 -22.27
N ALA A 138 -18.24 1.01 -22.73
CA ALA A 138 -16.91 1.61 -22.72
C ALA A 138 -16.83 2.91 -23.55
N LEU A 139 -17.81 3.15 -24.43
CA LEU A 139 -17.96 4.38 -25.21
C LEU A 139 -18.93 5.40 -24.58
N LEU A 140 -19.64 5.06 -23.50
CA LEU A 140 -20.53 6.00 -22.81
C LEU A 140 -19.73 6.90 -21.85
N PRO A 141 -20.03 8.21 -21.81
CA PRO A 141 -19.40 9.10 -20.83
C PRO A 141 -20.05 8.91 -19.46
N LYS A 142 -19.33 8.31 -18.51
CA LYS A 142 -19.66 8.32 -17.07
C LYS A 142 -18.44 8.82 -16.28
N ARG A 143 -18.71 9.77 -15.36
CA ARG A 143 -17.80 10.47 -14.43
C ARG A 143 -16.33 10.39 -14.85
N ASP A 144 -15.96 11.36 -15.69
CA ASP A 144 -14.67 11.46 -16.36
C ASP A 144 -13.52 11.02 -15.44
N PHE A 145 -12.87 9.91 -15.78
CA PHE A 145 -11.51 9.55 -15.32
C PHE A 145 -10.50 10.54 -15.92
N ASP A 146 -10.81 11.83 -15.80
CA ASP A 146 -10.16 12.96 -16.43
C ASP A 146 -9.96 12.74 -17.95
N GLY A 147 -10.98 12.21 -18.63
CA GLY A 147 -10.95 11.95 -20.07
C GLY A 147 -10.15 10.72 -20.51
N LEU A 148 -9.79 9.81 -19.60
CA LEU A 148 -9.30 8.48 -19.96
C LEU A 148 -10.46 7.57 -20.40
N SER A 149 -10.23 6.80 -21.47
CA SER A 149 -11.09 5.66 -21.78
C SER A 149 -10.90 4.54 -20.76
N LEU A 150 -11.88 3.64 -20.63
CA LEU A 150 -11.75 2.47 -19.76
C LEU A 150 -10.57 1.57 -20.15
N GLU A 151 -10.27 1.46 -21.45
CA GLU A 151 -9.10 0.71 -21.93
C GLU A 151 -7.80 1.36 -21.45
N GLN A 152 -7.68 2.69 -21.56
CA GLN A 152 -6.50 3.41 -21.06
C GLN A 152 -6.35 3.29 -19.56
N LEU A 153 -7.45 3.41 -18.80
CA LEU A 153 -7.43 3.22 -17.36
C LEU A 153 -7.05 1.78 -16.99
N TYR A 154 -7.64 0.79 -17.65
CA TYR A 154 -7.33 -0.61 -17.42
C TYR A 154 -5.85 -0.90 -17.68
N ARG A 155 -5.32 -0.47 -18.84
CA ARG A 155 -3.90 -0.63 -19.19
C ARG A 155 -3.01 0.06 -18.17
N MET A 156 -3.37 1.27 -17.74
CA MET A 156 -2.64 2.05 -16.76
C MET A 156 -2.52 1.38 -15.39
N LEU A 157 -3.58 0.73 -14.92
CA LEU A 157 -3.62 0.15 -13.59
C LEU A 157 -3.08 -1.30 -13.55
N ASN A 158 -3.33 -2.08 -14.60
CA ASN A 158 -3.07 -3.52 -14.62
C ASN A 158 -1.76 -3.91 -15.31
N THR A 159 -1.18 -3.05 -16.15
CA THR A 159 0.05 -3.41 -16.88
C THR A 159 1.28 -3.13 -16.01
N PRO A 160 2.16 -4.12 -15.76
CA PRO A 160 3.39 -3.91 -15.01
C PRO A 160 4.24 -2.78 -15.60
N TRP A 161 4.95 -2.02 -14.75
CA TRP A 161 5.74 -0.86 -15.20
C TRP A 161 7.03 -1.23 -15.95
N ASP A 162 7.44 -2.49 -15.86
CA ASP A 162 8.54 -3.06 -16.62
C ASP A 162 8.09 -3.69 -17.96
N ASP A 163 6.79 -3.65 -18.25
CA ASP A 163 6.24 -4.09 -19.53
C ASP A 163 6.36 -2.98 -20.60
N PRO A 164 6.81 -3.28 -21.83
CA PRO A 164 6.86 -2.32 -22.94
C PRO A 164 5.53 -1.63 -23.27
N ASP A 165 4.41 -2.30 -23.05
CA ASP A 165 3.06 -1.83 -23.34
C ASP A 165 2.42 -1.07 -22.16
N SER A 166 3.19 -0.86 -21.07
CA SER A 166 2.73 -0.10 -19.91
C SER A 166 2.38 1.34 -20.28
N ALA A 167 1.33 1.86 -19.64
CA ALA A 167 0.96 3.27 -19.79
C ALA A 167 1.97 4.23 -19.13
N ILE A 168 2.86 3.70 -18.29
CA ILE A 168 3.93 4.44 -17.63
C ILE A 168 5.25 3.74 -17.87
N MET A 169 6.25 4.50 -18.34
CA MET A 169 7.62 4.05 -18.39
C MET A 169 8.50 4.94 -17.52
N LEU A 170 9.38 4.32 -16.73
CA LEU A 170 10.42 5.04 -16.01
C LEU A 170 11.69 5.10 -16.85
N ARG A 171 12.20 6.31 -17.07
CA ARG A 171 13.43 6.54 -17.81
C ARG A 171 14.65 6.39 -16.91
N GLU A 172 15.65 5.67 -17.38
CA GLU A 172 16.91 5.46 -16.68
C GLU A 172 18.00 6.48 -17.10
N ASP A 173 17.81 7.16 -18.22
CA ASP A 173 18.74 8.10 -18.85
C ASP A 173 18.53 9.56 -18.40
N VAL A 174 18.22 9.74 -17.11
CA VAL A 174 18.06 11.07 -16.51
C VAL A 174 19.42 11.76 -16.37
N SER A 175 19.51 13.02 -16.77
CA SER A 175 20.76 13.78 -16.73
C SER A 175 21.26 14.01 -15.29
N SER A 176 22.58 14.01 -15.11
CA SER A 176 23.20 14.23 -13.78
C SER A 176 22.87 15.60 -13.19
N GLU A 177 22.56 16.60 -14.02
CA GLU A 177 22.17 17.94 -13.58
C GLU A 177 20.87 17.89 -12.77
N LEU A 178 19.85 17.20 -13.29
CA LEU A 178 18.55 17.03 -12.62
C LEU A 178 18.64 16.16 -11.36
N LEU A 179 19.65 15.30 -11.27
CA LEU A 179 19.85 14.39 -10.14
C LEU A 179 20.73 14.95 -9.02
N SER A 180 21.47 16.03 -9.28
CA SER A 180 22.54 16.54 -8.39
C SER A 180 22.09 16.85 -6.95
N ASN A 181 20.82 17.24 -6.77
CA ASN A 181 20.23 17.57 -5.47
C ASN A 181 19.16 16.58 -5.00
N ASN A 182 19.05 15.41 -5.64
CA ASN A 182 18.03 14.43 -5.28
C ASN A 182 18.31 13.79 -3.91
N THR A 183 17.41 14.00 -2.95
CA THR A 183 17.54 13.52 -1.56
C THR A 183 17.55 12.00 -1.47
N MET A 184 16.58 11.33 -2.11
CA MET A 184 16.44 9.88 -2.05
C MET A 184 17.67 9.18 -2.63
N LEU A 185 18.11 9.60 -3.82
CA LEU A 185 19.30 9.08 -4.50
C LEU A 185 20.55 9.29 -3.66
N HIS A 186 20.76 10.51 -3.14
CA HIS A 186 21.90 10.83 -2.29
C HIS A 186 21.96 9.94 -1.05
N ASN A 187 20.84 9.83 -0.32
CA ASN A 187 20.79 9.03 0.91
C ASN A 187 20.97 7.53 0.63
N ALA A 188 20.40 7.01 -0.47
CA ALA A 188 20.57 5.63 -0.89
C ALA A 188 22.04 5.32 -1.20
N ARG A 189 22.69 6.16 -2.02
CA ARG A 189 24.11 6.02 -2.35
C ARG A 189 24.98 6.13 -1.10
N LEU A 190 24.70 7.07 -0.20
CA LEU A 190 25.44 7.24 1.05
C LEU A 190 25.42 5.96 1.90
N LEU A 191 24.24 5.37 2.13
CA LEU A 191 24.08 4.15 2.92
C LEU A 191 24.75 2.95 2.24
N LEU A 192 24.50 2.73 0.95
CA LEU A 192 25.07 1.61 0.21
C LEU A 192 26.60 1.71 0.14
N ASN A 193 27.17 2.88 -0.14
CA ASN A 193 28.62 3.08 -0.18
C ASN A 193 29.27 2.84 1.19
N LYS A 194 28.66 3.30 2.29
CA LYS A 194 29.22 3.04 3.64
C LYS A 194 29.29 1.56 3.97
N ILE A 195 28.27 0.78 3.62
CA ILE A 195 28.27 -0.67 3.83
C ILE A 195 29.22 -1.38 2.85
N GLN A 196 29.38 -0.85 1.64
CA GLN A 196 30.32 -1.39 0.65
C GLN A 196 31.78 -1.16 1.05
N GLU A 197 32.12 0.02 1.56
CA GLU A 197 33.46 0.38 2.07
C GLU A 197 33.93 -0.59 3.16
N THR A 198 33.02 -0.98 4.07
CA THR A 198 33.31 -1.94 5.16
C THR A 198 33.18 -3.40 4.70
N GLY A 199 32.64 -3.64 3.50
CA GLY A 199 32.25 -4.95 2.97
C GLY A 199 31.01 -5.56 3.63
N HIS A 200 30.75 -5.24 4.89
CA HIS A 200 29.54 -5.58 5.63
C HIS A 200 29.39 -4.74 6.90
N ASP A 201 28.16 -4.58 7.37
CA ASP A 201 27.87 -3.92 8.65
C ASP A 201 26.98 -4.79 9.54
N LYS A 202 27.31 -4.86 10.84
CA LYS A 202 26.54 -5.68 11.78
C LYS A 202 25.16 -5.05 12.02
N ALA A 203 24.10 -5.83 11.87
CA ALA A 203 22.76 -5.42 12.30
C ALA A 203 22.64 -5.52 13.83
N THR A 204 21.75 -4.74 14.42
CA THR A 204 21.35 -4.93 15.82
C THR A 204 20.55 -6.24 15.97
N ALA A 205 20.32 -6.69 17.21
CA ALA A 205 19.48 -7.86 17.48
C ALA A 205 18.07 -7.73 16.87
N LYS A 206 17.50 -6.51 16.89
CA LYS A 206 16.21 -6.19 16.27
C LYS A 206 16.26 -6.08 14.74
N GLY A 207 17.43 -6.24 14.15
CA GLY A 207 17.60 -6.14 12.70
C GLY A 207 17.76 -4.73 12.14
N ASN A 208 17.99 -3.74 12.99
CA ASN A 208 18.22 -2.34 12.60
C ASN A 208 19.70 -2.08 12.29
N LEU A 209 20.02 -0.97 11.63
CA LEU A 209 21.35 -0.38 11.52
C LEU A 209 21.92 -0.15 12.91
N ASN A 210 23.20 -0.48 13.08
CA ASN A 210 23.89 -0.26 14.35
C ASN A 210 24.17 1.24 14.57
N GLN A 211 24.35 1.63 15.83
CA GLN A 211 24.58 3.02 16.23
C GLN A 211 25.83 3.64 15.58
N LYS A 212 26.88 2.84 15.36
CA LYS A 212 28.12 3.33 14.73
C LYS A 212 27.85 3.77 13.29
N LEU A 213 27.11 2.96 12.53
CA LEU A 213 26.72 3.28 11.16
C LEU A 213 25.77 4.49 11.14
N VAL A 214 24.76 4.53 12.01
CA VAL A 214 23.84 5.68 12.12
C VAL A 214 24.61 6.98 12.40
N LYS A 215 25.55 6.96 13.36
CA LYS A 215 26.40 8.12 13.68
C LYS A 215 27.25 8.58 12.50
N ALA A 216 27.70 7.66 11.64
CA ALA A 216 28.49 7.97 10.45
C ALA A 216 27.63 8.54 9.31
N LEU A 217 26.38 8.08 9.16
CA LEU A 217 25.49 8.53 8.09
C LEU A 217 24.85 9.89 8.40
N ARG A 218 24.39 10.08 9.64
CA ARG A 218 23.53 11.20 10.03
C ARG A 218 24.01 12.59 9.59
N PRO A 219 25.29 12.98 9.75
CA PRO A 219 25.76 14.31 9.36
C PRO A 219 25.71 14.57 7.84
N HIS A 220 25.51 13.53 7.04
CA HIS A 220 25.54 13.59 5.59
C HIS A 220 24.20 13.26 4.94
N LEU A 221 23.18 12.89 5.72
CA LEU A 221 21.85 12.69 5.17
C LEU A 221 21.28 14.03 4.68
N LYS A 222 20.47 13.98 3.63
CA LYS A 222 19.66 15.11 3.12
C LYS A 222 18.17 14.88 3.40
N GLY A 223 17.37 15.94 3.33
CA GLY A 223 15.91 15.87 3.46
C GLY A 223 15.34 16.66 4.64
N THR A 224 14.06 17.00 4.54
CA THR A 224 13.34 17.89 5.48
C THR A 224 13.27 17.34 6.90
N TYR A 225 13.21 16.02 7.05
CA TYR A 225 13.19 15.33 8.35
C TYR A 225 14.47 15.46 9.19
N LEU A 226 15.53 16.05 8.64
CA LEU A 226 16.82 16.25 9.33
C LEU A 226 16.98 17.66 9.88
N ALA A 227 16.09 18.60 9.55
CA ALA A 227 16.09 19.97 10.04
C ALA A 227 15.65 20.08 11.52
N GLN A 228 16.06 19.14 12.37
CA GLN A 228 15.71 19.09 13.79
C GLN A 228 16.77 19.77 14.65
N SER A 229 16.98 21.08 14.43
CA SER A 229 17.93 21.88 15.23
C SER A 229 17.66 21.76 16.74
N ARG A 230 16.37 21.73 17.15
CA ARG A 230 15.96 21.68 18.57
C ARG A 230 16.20 20.33 19.25
N TYR A 231 16.22 19.21 18.52
CA TYR A 231 16.49 17.89 19.12
C TYR A 231 17.98 17.63 19.28
N ASP A 232 18.81 18.23 18.44
CA ASP A 232 20.27 18.11 18.54
C ASP A 232 20.83 18.65 19.85
N ASP A 233 20.18 19.66 20.42
CA ASP A 233 20.56 20.26 21.71
C ASP A 233 20.43 19.27 22.89
N TYR A 234 19.50 18.31 22.80
CA TYR A 234 19.19 17.39 23.91
C TYR A 234 19.58 15.94 23.62
N LYS A 235 19.57 15.51 22.35
CA LYS A 235 19.78 14.11 21.97
C LYS A 235 21.23 13.85 21.58
N LYS A 236 22.02 13.38 22.54
CA LYS A 236 23.44 13.04 22.34
C LYS A 236 23.69 11.72 21.62
N VAL A 237 22.69 10.83 21.59
CA VAL A 237 22.79 9.48 21.02
C VAL A 237 21.63 9.23 20.07
N TRP A 238 21.97 8.96 18.81
CA TRP A 238 21.03 8.68 17.73
C TRP A 238 21.08 7.21 17.33
N ARG A 239 19.91 6.61 17.18
CA ARG A 239 19.68 5.25 16.69
C ARG A 239 18.80 5.31 15.44
N GLU A 240 18.74 4.22 14.67
CA GLU A 240 17.89 4.18 13.47
C GLU A 240 16.41 4.46 13.80
N GLY A 241 15.91 3.94 14.92
CA GLY A 241 14.54 4.18 15.40
C GLY A 241 14.21 5.66 15.63
N ASP A 242 15.22 6.51 15.72
CA ASP A 242 15.09 7.96 15.90
C ASP A 242 15.09 8.73 14.57
N LEU A 243 15.34 8.04 13.45
CA LEU A 243 15.52 8.62 12.11
C LEU A 243 14.56 7.93 11.14
N ARG A 244 13.31 8.38 11.10
CA ARG A 244 12.27 7.81 10.23
C ARG A 244 12.69 7.67 8.75
N PRO A 245 13.36 8.66 8.12
CA PRO A 245 13.83 8.51 6.74
C PRO A 245 14.80 7.35 6.56
N LEU A 246 15.63 7.07 7.58
CA LEU A 246 16.60 5.99 7.52
C LEU A 246 15.96 4.62 7.71
N ILE A 247 14.88 4.54 8.50
CA ILE A 247 14.04 3.33 8.63
C ILE A 247 13.41 2.99 7.29
N ILE A 248 12.76 3.96 6.67
CA ILE A 248 12.08 3.81 5.37
C ILE A 248 13.10 3.45 4.30
N LEU A 249 14.20 4.21 4.21
CA LEU A 249 15.25 3.95 3.22
C LEU A 249 15.84 2.55 3.38
N ARG A 250 16.14 2.10 4.61
CA ARG A 250 16.64 0.73 4.81
C ARG A 250 15.62 -0.31 4.33
N ALA A 251 14.34 -0.15 4.68
CA ALA A 251 13.29 -1.06 4.26
C ALA A 251 13.19 -1.11 2.73
N LEU A 252 13.16 0.05 2.07
CA LEU A 252 13.15 0.19 0.62
C LEU A 252 14.36 -0.49 -0.03
N LEU A 253 15.56 -0.32 0.52
CA LEU A 253 16.78 -0.93 -0.03
C LEU A 253 16.81 -2.46 0.13
N LEU A 254 16.16 -3.00 1.18
CA LEU A 254 15.99 -4.44 1.36
C LEU A 254 14.96 -4.98 0.35
N GLU A 255 13.82 -4.30 0.21
CA GLU A 255 12.74 -4.66 -0.72
C GLU A 255 13.24 -4.70 -2.16
N GLY A 256 13.92 -3.66 -2.59
CA GLY A 256 14.51 -3.57 -3.93
C GLY A 256 15.77 -4.42 -4.12
N ARG A 257 16.16 -5.21 -3.11
CA ARG A 257 17.31 -6.12 -3.12
C ARG A 257 18.66 -5.45 -3.43
N TYR A 258 18.83 -4.17 -3.11
CA TYR A 258 20.13 -3.47 -3.15
C TYR A 258 20.99 -3.86 -1.95
N LEU A 259 20.31 -4.09 -0.83
CA LEU A 259 20.84 -4.55 0.43
C LEU A 259 20.27 -5.93 0.74
N ARG A 260 21.05 -6.77 1.41
CA ARG A 260 20.54 -7.99 2.05
C ARG A 260 20.99 -8.08 3.50
N LYS A 261 20.16 -8.67 4.35
CA LYS A 261 20.52 -9.02 5.73
C LYS A 261 20.73 -10.54 5.80
N ALA A 262 21.95 -10.98 6.10
CA ALA A 262 22.29 -12.39 6.22
C ALA A 262 23.18 -12.62 7.45
N LYS A 263 22.82 -13.62 8.27
CA LYS A 263 23.55 -13.99 9.49
C LYS A 263 23.81 -12.80 10.44
N GLY A 264 22.86 -11.86 10.52
CA GLY A 264 22.98 -10.66 11.35
C GLY A 264 23.85 -9.54 10.77
N PHE A 265 24.21 -9.60 9.49
CA PHE A 265 24.98 -8.54 8.80
C PHE A 265 24.25 -8.02 7.57
N PHE A 266 24.34 -6.72 7.35
CA PHE A 266 23.97 -6.06 6.10
C PHE A 266 25.13 -6.15 5.11
N LYS A 267 24.80 -6.49 3.86
CA LYS A 267 25.73 -6.51 2.74
C LYS A 267 25.07 -5.94 1.49
N VAL A 268 25.80 -5.13 0.75
CA VAL A 268 25.35 -4.69 -0.59
C VAL A 268 25.34 -5.90 -1.53
N THR A 269 24.24 -6.08 -2.24
CA THR A 269 24.06 -7.17 -3.21
C THR A 269 24.80 -6.87 -4.51
N GLN A 270 24.83 -7.83 -5.43
CA GLN A 270 25.39 -7.57 -6.76
C GLN A 270 24.58 -6.51 -7.54
N LYS A 271 23.24 -6.51 -7.37
CA LYS A 271 22.36 -5.48 -7.93
C LYS A 271 22.72 -4.10 -7.39
N GLY A 272 22.84 -3.96 -6.06
CA GLY A 272 23.22 -2.69 -5.42
C GLY A 272 24.58 -2.18 -5.89
N LYS A 273 25.59 -3.05 -5.99
CA LYS A 273 26.92 -2.68 -6.51
C LYS A 273 26.88 -2.19 -7.95
N ARG A 274 26.09 -2.84 -8.80
CA ARG A 274 25.94 -2.45 -10.22
C ARG A 274 25.30 -1.07 -10.34
N LEU A 275 24.26 -0.79 -9.56
CA LEU A 275 23.54 0.49 -9.59
C LEU A 275 24.27 1.63 -8.85
N LEU A 276 25.29 1.32 -8.06
CA LEU A 276 26.18 2.31 -7.45
C LEU A 276 27.19 2.94 -8.42
N ALA A 277 27.34 2.42 -9.64
CA ALA A 277 28.22 3.04 -10.63
C ALA A 277 27.75 4.49 -10.91
N PRO A 278 28.66 5.49 -11.06
CA PRO A 278 28.26 6.89 -11.25
C PRO A 278 27.34 7.12 -12.46
N GLU A 279 27.53 6.37 -13.53
CA GLU A 279 26.72 6.41 -14.75
C GLU A 279 25.33 5.77 -14.60
N LYS A 280 25.01 5.22 -13.43
CA LYS A 280 23.75 4.52 -13.12
C LYS A 280 22.85 5.29 -12.16
N ASP A 281 23.10 6.58 -11.96
CA ASP A 281 22.28 7.41 -11.06
C ASP A 281 20.80 7.48 -11.47
N GLY A 282 20.52 7.68 -12.77
CA GLY A 282 19.13 7.66 -13.27
C GLY A 282 18.48 6.29 -13.12
N ALA A 283 19.20 5.21 -13.46
CA ALA A 283 18.72 3.83 -13.27
C ALA A 283 18.47 3.48 -11.80
N LEU A 284 19.32 3.94 -10.88
CA LEU A 284 19.15 3.75 -9.44
C LEU A 284 17.91 4.51 -8.94
N LEU A 285 17.71 5.76 -9.36
CA LEU A 285 16.53 6.53 -8.99
C LEU A 285 15.23 5.89 -9.52
N ALA A 286 15.21 5.47 -10.79
CA ALA A 286 14.07 4.79 -11.40
C ALA A 286 13.72 3.48 -10.67
N ASP A 287 14.72 2.65 -10.36
CA ASP A 287 14.50 1.39 -9.64
C ASP A 287 14.07 1.62 -8.18
N LEU A 288 14.55 2.69 -7.52
CA LEU A 288 14.09 3.09 -6.18
C LEU A 288 12.63 3.55 -6.21
N PHE A 289 12.28 4.37 -7.20
CA PHE A 289 10.92 4.88 -7.41
C PHE A 289 9.93 3.74 -7.69
N HIS A 290 10.28 2.85 -8.62
CA HIS A 290 9.51 1.65 -8.91
C HIS A 290 9.35 0.76 -7.67
N THR A 291 10.44 0.52 -6.94
CA THR A 291 10.37 -0.29 -5.72
C THR A 291 9.43 0.34 -4.69
N TYR A 292 9.52 1.66 -4.49
CA TYR A 292 8.70 2.34 -3.48
C TYR A 292 7.21 2.25 -3.79
N PHE A 293 6.81 2.55 -5.03
CA PHE A 293 5.40 2.62 -5.39
C PHE A 293 4.78 1.27 -5.80
N ARG A 294 5.56 0.28 -6.23
CA ARG A 294 5.01 -0.99 -6.76
C ARG A 294 5.37 -2.25 -5.97
N LYS A 295 6.38 -2.21 -5.10
CA LYS A 295 6.88 -3.42 -4.40
C LYS A 295 6.86 -3.27 -2.89
N TYR A 296 7.20 -2.10 -2.42
CA TYR A 296 7.21 -1.77 -1.01
C TYR A 296 5.80 -1.46 -0.53
N ASN A 297 5.40 -2.05 0.59
CA ASN A 297 4.15 -1.67 1.25
C ASN A 297 4.26 -0.23 1.78
N ILE A 298 3.62 0.71 1.09
CA ILE A 298 3.70 2.15 1.43
C ILE A 298 3.11 2.46 2.80
N ALA A 299 2.15 1.66 3.29
CA ALA A 299 1.58 1.83 4.63
C ALA A 299 2.60 1.53 5.75
N TYR A 300 3.68 0.79 5.47
CA TYR A 300 4.77 0.65 6.44
C TYR A 300 5.48 1.99 6.71
N ALA A 301 5.51 2.90 5.73
CA ALA A 301 6.16 4.19 5.89
C ALA A 301 5.41 5.09 6.90
N ASP A 302 4.08 5.01 6.94
CA ASP A 302 3.20 5.81 7.80
C ASP A 302 2.68 5.08 9.05
N ARG A 303 2.78 3.76 9.10
CA ARG A 303 2.28 2.89 10.18
C ARG A 303 0.76 2.90 10.33
N LEU A 304 0.05 3.26 9.27
CA LEU A 304 -1.40 3.13 9.18
C LEU A 304 -1.77 1.78 8.53
N PRO A 305 -3.05 1.38 8.55
CA PRO A 305 -3.51 0.17 7.87
C PRO A 305 -3.16 0.20 6.37
N PRO A 306 -2.82 -0.95 5.76
CA PRO A 306 -2.67 -1.07 4.32
C PRO A 306 -3.91 -0.56 3.58
N CYS A 307 -3.70 0.10 2.44
CA CYS A 307 -4.76 0.42 1.49
C CYS A 307 -4.19 0.14 0.10
N GLU A 308 -4.39 -1.10 -0.36
CA GLU A 308 -3.77 -1.58 -1.59
C GLU A 308 -4.30 -0.83 -2.81
N THR A 309 -5.53 -0.35 -2.75
CA THR A 309 -6.17 0.42 -3.83
C THR A 309 -5.52 1.78 -4.08
N ILE A 310 -5.00 2.44 -3.04
CA ILE A 310 -4.12 3.62 -3.21
C ILE A 310 -2.86 3.23 -3.97
N GLN A 311 -2.18 2.16 -3.55
CA GLN A 311 -0.92 1.76 -4.17
C GLN A 311 -1.10 1.25 -5.61
N TYR A 312 -2.21 0.56 -5.86
CA TYR A 312 -2.64 0.10 -7.17
C TYR A 312 -2.91 1.28 -8.12
N SER A 313 -3.55 2.35 -7.62
CA SER A 313 -3.93 3.53 -8.40
C SER A 313 -2.83 4.59 -8.59
N ILE A 314 -1.62 4.39 -8.06
CA ILE A 314 -0.50 5.32 -8.26
C ILE A 314 -0.29 5.77 -9.71
N PRO A 315 -0.39 4.90 -10.74
CA PRO A 315 -0.28 5.33 -12.13
C PRO A 315 -1.25 6.47 -12.51
N TYR A 316 -2.49 6.37 -12.04
CA TYR A 316 -3.51 7.41 -12.22
C TYR A 316 -3.11 8.68 -11.50
N SER A 317 -2.68 8.57 -10.23
CA SER A 317 -2.24 9.72 -9.44
C SER A 317 -1.08 10.47 -10.10
N LEU A 318 -0.11 9.75 -10.66
CA LEU A 318 0.99 10.38 -11.38
C LEU A 318 0.48 11.17 -12.61
N LEU A 319 -0.49 10.63 -13.35
CA LEU A 319 -1.07 11.35 -14.49
C LEU A 319 -1.84 12.59 -14.05
N MET A 320 -2.62 12.50 -12.97
CA MET A 320 -3.37 13.65 -12.44
C MET A 320 -2.43 14.75 -11.96
N ILE A 321 -1.35 14.38 -11.26
CA ILE A 321 -0.31 15.32 -10.86
C ILE A 321 0.33 15.98 -12.10
N LYS A 322 0.62 15.19 -13.15
CA LYS A 322 1.15 15.74 -14.39
C LYS A 322 0.20 16.73 -15.08
N ARG A 323 -1.12 16.54 -14.95
CA ARG A 323 -2.14 17.41 -15.56
C ARG A 323 -2.40 18.67 -14.75
N TYR A 324 -2.51 18.54 -13.44
CA TYR A 324 -3.01 19.60 -12.57
C TYR A 324 -1.91 20.39 -11.84
N ALA A 325 -0.73 19.79 -11.65
CA ALA A 325 0.37 20.40 -10.93
C ALA A 325 1.50 20.89 -11.87
N THR A 326 1.21 21.20 -13.14
CA THR A 326 2.19 21.90 -14.01
C THR A 326 2.44 23.33 -13.53
N GLU A 327 1.40 23.94 -12.95
CA GLU A 327 1.45 25.21 -12.25
C GLU A 327 1.19 24.98 -10.76
N TRP A 328 1.44 26.00 -9.93
CA TRP A 328 1.21 25.93 -8.49
C TRP A 328 -0.26 25.66 -8.15
N ILE A 329 -0.53 24.53 -7.52
CA ILE A 329 -1.86 24.12 -7.02
C ILE A 329 -1.82 23.95 -5.50
N ALA A 330 -2.90 24.27 -4.78
CA ALA A 330 -2.96 24.05 -3.33
C ALA A 330 -2.92 22.56 -3.01
N LEU A 331 -2.32 22.22 -1.86
CA LEU A 331 -2.21 20.83 -1.40
C LEU A 331 -3.58 20.18 -1.26
N GLU A 332 -4.57 20.87 -0.67
CA GLU A 332 -5.91 20.30 -0.50
C GLU A 332 -6.58 20.08 -1.86
N ASP A 333 -6.53 21.08 -2.74
CA ASP A 333 -7.11 20.99 -4.10
C ASP A 333 -6.50 19.82 -4.89
N LEU A 334 -5.17 19.64 -4.83
CA LEU A 334 -4.51 18.54 -5.51
C LEU A 334 -4.88 17.20 -4.87
N SER A 335 -4.97 17.12 -3.54
CA SER A 335 -5.28 15.88 -2.82
C SER A 335 -6.65 15.31 -3.21
N GLU A 336 -7.61 16.18 -3.56
CA GLU A 336 -8.94 15.78 -4.03
C GLU A 336 -8.94 15.24 -5.48
N LEU A 337 -7.88 15.49 -6.26
CA LEU A 337 -7.84 15.18 -7.69
C LEU A 337 -6.99 13.96 -8.05
N ILE A 338 -6.12 13.49 -7.16
CA ILE A 338 -5.10 12.49 -7.52
C ILE A 338 -5.58 11.04 -7.51
N PHE A 339 -6.76 10.74 -6.96
CA PHE A 339 -7.26 9.38 -6.91
C PHE A 339 -8.40 9.17 -7.89
N PRO A 340 -8.52 7.97 -8.50
CA PRO A 340 -9.67 7.66 -9.30
C PRO A 340 -10.92 7.51 -8.40
N PRO A 341 -12.13 7.74 -8.93
CA PRO A 341 -13.36 7.75 -8.12
C PRO A 341 -13.58 6.51 -7.24
N PHE A 342 -13.17 5.32 -7.69
CA PHE A 342 -13.34 4.08 -6.93
C PHE A 342 -12.45 4.02 -5.67
N VAL A 343 -11.29 4.67 -5.68
CA VAL A 343 -10.40 4.76 -4.50
C VAL A 343 -10.99 5.75 -3.49
N GLU A 344 -11.51 6.87 -3.99
CA GLU A 344 -12.20 7.85 -3.15
C GLU A 344 -13.42 7.22 -2.46
N GLU A 345 -14.25 6.51 -3.22
CA GLU A 345 -15.44 5.83 -2.72
C GLU A 345 -15.08 4.86 -1.59
N GLN A 346 -14.10 3.98 -1.79
CA GLN A 346 -13.66 3.04 -0.77
C GLN A 346 -13.16 3.74 0.51
N ILE A 347 -12.25 4.71 0.38
CA ILE A 347 -11.65 5.37 1.54
C ILE A 347 -12.70 6.16 2.33
N ARG A 348 -13.61 6.85 1.64
CA ARG A 348 -14.64 7.68 2.28
C ARG A 348 -15.78 6.85 2.87
N MET A 349 -16.03 5.63 2.39
CA MET A 349 -16.97 4.71 3.05
C MET A 349 -16.41 4.19 4.37
N GLU A 350 -15.12 3.90 4.42
CA GLU A 350 -14.47 3.32 5.58
C GLU A 350 -14.01 4.37 6.62
N ASN A 351 -13.80 5.63 6.19
CA ASN A 351 -13.16 6.67 7.01
C ASN A 351 -13.71 8.08 6.74
N SER A 352 -13.27 9.07 7.52
CA SER A 352 -13.68 10.47 7.34
C SER A 352 -13.01 11.15 6.14
N GLU A 353 -13.61 12.24 5.64
CA GLU A 353 -13.05 13.09 4.57
C GLU A 353 -11.63 13.59 4.86
N PHE A 354 -11.34 13.96 6.12
CA PHE A 354 -10.00 14.35 6.55
C PHE A 354 -8.98 13.22 6.37
N TYR A 355 -9.42 11.96 6.45
CA TYR A 355 -8.55 10.80 6.27
C TYR A 355 -8.13 10.64 4.80
N PHE A 356 -9.01 10.93 3.85
CA PHE A 356 -8.73 10.82 2.42
C PHE A 356 -7.62 11.77 1.97
N THR A 357 -7.75 13.07 2.26
CA THR A 357 -6.74 14.08 1.92
C THR A 357 -5.43 13.86 2.67
N PHE A 358 -5.50 13.39 3.92
CA PHE A 358 -4.34 12.99 4.69
C PHE A 358 -3.57 11.82 4.04
N LEU A 359 -4.28 10.78 3.57
CA LEU A 359 -3.66 9.66 2.87
C LEU A 359 -3.05 10.07 1.53
N ALA A 360 -3.75 10.89 0.73
CA ALA A 360 -3.21 11.48 -0.51
C ALA A 360 -1.86 12.16 -0.27
N ARG A 361 -1.81 13.01 0.76
CA ARG A 361 -0.60 13.73 1.17
C ARG A 361 0.53 12.78 1.56
N ILE A 362 0.34 11.90 2.55
CA ILE A 362 1.45 11.14 3.15
C ILE A 362 1.89 9.93 2.31
N ARG A 363 0.99 9.37 1.47
CA ARG A 363 1.27 8.16 0.66
C ARG A 363 1.69 8.48 -0.77
N VAL A 364 1.35 9.66 -1.29
CA VAL A 364 1.64 10.04 -2.67
C VAL A 364 2.46 11.33 -2.73
N LEU A 365 1.92 12.45 -2.25
CA LEU A 365 2.51 13.77 -2.50
C LEU A 365 3.83 14.00 -1.76
N GLU A 366 3.90 13.67 -0.47
CA GLU A 366 5.14 13.78 0.29
C GLU A 366 6.24 12.86 -0.25
N PRO A 367 5.99 11.56 -0.52
CA PRO A 367 6.97 10.71 -1.19
C PRO A 367 7.46 11.30 -2.52
N LEU A 368 6.58 11.81 -3.37
CA LEU A 368 6.99 12.42 -4.63
C LEU A 368 7.88 13.66 -4.43
N ARG A 369 7.62 14.46 -3.40
CA ARG A 369 8.51 15.56 -2.99
C ARG A 369 9.87 15.04 -2.51
N GLU A 370 9.90 13.97 -1.70
CA GLU A 370 11.16 13.36 -1.23
C GLU A 370 11.98 12.72 -2.37
N PHE A 371 11.29 12.22 -3.41
CA PHE A 371 11.92 11.79 -4.67
C PHE A 371 12.31 12.97 -5.57
N GLY A 372 11.97 14.21 -5.21
CA GLY A 372 12.30 15.43 -5.97
C GLY A 372 11.44 15.67 -7.21
N LEU A 373 10.33 14.96 -7.34
CA LEU A 373 9.38 15.09 -8.46
C LEU A 373 8.39 16.24 -8.25
N LEU A 374 8.16 16.63 -6.99
CA LEU A 374 7.37 17.79 -6.62
C LEU A 374 8.22 18.80 -5.86
N GLU A 375 7.93 20.09 -6.07
CA GLU A 375 8.42 21.17 -5.24
C GLU A 375 7.25 21.89 -4.55
N SER A 376 7.52 22.47 -3.39
CA SER A 376 6.57 23.25 -2.59
C SER A 376 7.06 24.68 -2.41
N ASN A 377 6.14 25.65 -2.36
CA ASN A 377 6.47 27.08 -2.21
C ASN A 377 6.45 27.59 -0.76
N GLU A 378 6.43 26.71 0.23
CA GLU A 378 6.45 27.14 1.63
C GLU A 378 7.77 27.83 1.98
N ASP A 379 7.66 28.94 2.71
CA ASP A 379 8.79 29.59 3.35
C ASP A 379 9.39 28.62 4.39
N GLU A 380 10.71 28.44 4.36
CA GLU A 380 11.47 27.61 5.32
C GLU A 380 11.29 28.06 6.80
N GLU A 381 10.48 29.11 7.06
CA GLU A 381 10.26 29.74 8.37
C GLU A 381 9.15 29.09 9.21
N ASP A 382 8.25 28.27 8.65
CA ASP A 382 7.24 27.52 9.43
C ASP A 382 7.86 26.24 10.05
N ASP A 383 8.76 26.46 11.02
CA ASP A 383 9.52 25.48 11.82
C ASP A 383 8.63 24.51 12.65
N GLU A 384 7.30 24.63 12.56
CA GLU A 384 6.33 23.84 13.32
C GLU A 384 5.86 22.56 12.61
N THR A 385 6.04 22.44 11.29
CA THR A 385 5.48 21.33 10.51
C THR A 385 6.38 20.10 10.45
N PHE A 386 7.49 20.07 11.19
CA PHE A 386 8.43 18.94 11.27
C PHE A 386 8.88 18.39 9.90
N GLY A 387 8.91 19.24 8.86
CA GLY A 387 9.29 18.86 7.50
C GLY A 387 8.21 18.14 6.69
N PHE A 388 6.98 18.07 7.20
CA PHE A 388 5.80 17.63 6.44
C PHE A 388 5.26 18.79 5.59
N LEU A 389 4.54 18.50 4.49
CA LEU A 389 3.89 19.55 3.69
C LEU A 389 2.81 20.25 4.53
N SER A 390 2.85 21.55 4.82
CA SER A 390 1.72 22.14 5.57
C SER A 390 0.45 22.18 4.70
N ASP A 391 -0.72 22.32 5.32
CA ASP A 391 -1.98 22.49 4.60
C ASP A 391 -1.94 23.76 3.70
N ARG A 392 -1.09 24.74 4.01
CA ARG A 392 -0.86 25.93 3.18
C ARG A 392 0.06 25.70 1.98
N SER A 393 0.64 24.50 1.85
CA SER A 393 1.55 24.18 0.75
C SER A 393 0.87 24.35 -0.58
N ARG A 394 1.57 24.95 -1.54
CA ARG A 394 1.25 24.77 -2.95
C ARG A 394 2.32 23.91 -3.58
N LEU A 395 1.92 23.04 -4.50
CA LEU A 395 2.76 22.07 -5.15
C LEU A 395 2.82 22.32 -6.66
N ARG A 396 3.95 21.97 -7.26
CA ARG A 396 4.06 21.78 -8.71
C ARG A 396 5.08 20.69 -9.03
N ILE A 397 5.00 20.11 -10.23
CA ILE A 397 5.99 19.18 -10.73
C ILE A 397 7.31 19.89 -11.04
N THR A 398 8.41 19.19 -10.82
CA THR A 398 9.75 19.65 -11.19
C THR A 398 10.11 19.15 -12.60
N PRO A 399 11.16 19.68 -13.24
CA PRO A 399 11.68 19.11 -14.48
C PRO A 399 12.12 17.63 -14.35
N LEU A 400 12.44 17.17 -13.12
CA LEU A 400 12.76 15.77 -12.86
C LEU A 400 11.55 14.86 -13.06
N PHE A 401 10.34 15.33 -12.80
CA PHE A 401 9.11 14.56 -13.03
C PHE A 401 9.04 14.11 -14.49
N ASP A 402 9.15 15.05 -15.43
CA ASP A 402 9.12 14.79 -16.88
C ASP A 402 10.38 14.09 -17.37
N ALA A 403 11.49 14.25 -16.64
CA ALA A 403 12.72 13.54 -16.93
C ALA A 403 12.61 12.04 -16.62
N LEU A 404 11.95 11.70 -15.51
CA LEU A 404 11.88 10.34 -14.97
C LEU A 404 10.67 9.55 -15.49
N ILE A 405 9.51 10.19 -15.67
CA ILE A 405 8.25 9.52 -15.97
C ILE A 405 7.79 9.87 -17.39
N GLU A 406 7.52 8.85 -18.20
CA GLU A 406 6.91 8.97 -19.52
C GLU A 406 5.53 8.31 -19.51
N PHE A 407 4.50 9.03 -19.95
CA PHE A 407 3.16 8.46 -20.15
C PHE A 407 2.96 8.06 -21.61
N ARG A 408 2.45 6.84 -21.82
CA ARG A 408 2.09 6.27 -23.12
C ARG A 408 0.61 5.93 -23.07
N LEU A 409 -0.26 6.88 -23.44
CA LEU A 409 -1.72 6.74 -23.33
C LEU A 409 -2.36 6.46 -24.68
#